data_AF-A0A2A3GK79-F1
#
_entry.id   AF-A0A2A3GK79-F1
#
_cell.length_a   1.000
_cell.length_b   1.000
_cell.length_c   1.000
_cell.angle_alpha   90.00
_cell.angle_beta   90.00
_cell.angle_gamma   90.00
#
_symmetry.space_group_name_H-M   'P 1'
#
loop_
_entity.id
_entity.type
_entity.pdbx_description
1 polymer ?
#
loop_
_entity_poly.entity_id
_entity_poly.type
_entity_poly.pdbx_seq_one_letter_code
_entity_poly.pdbx_strand_id
1 'polypeptide(L)'
;MARQEAARDEPQGVDPQSPMRRSSGDPQDFHIDAEAAEARHFGGIVASGLHTIGVYQRLAALCHLNRWKVIAGRGIRDLHFPRPVRPGDVLTGSFTIEAIRATRTAGDVVTLVSRLVNQEGDPVLAMTSDVHVTH
;
A
#
# COMPACT_ATOMS: atom_id res chain seq x y z
N MET A 1 -29.37 21.21 -2.59
CA MET A 1 -28.53 20.73 -1.47
C MET A 1 -29.04 19.37 -1.04
N ALA A 2 -28.37 18.30 -1.45
CA ALA A 2 -28.67 16.95 -0.95
C ALA A 2 -27.55 16.58 0.04
N ARG A 3 -27.90 16.47 1.33
CA ARG A 3 -27.01 15.91 2.33
C ARG A 3 -27.07 14.39 2.16
N GLN A 4 -25.97 13.81 1.71
CA GLN A 4 -25.77 12.36 1.76
C GLN A 4 -25.53 12.00 3.23
N GLU A 5 -26.48 11.30 3.85
CA GLU A 5 -26.29 10.75 5.19
C GLU A 5 -25.16 9.71 5.12
N ALA A 6 -24.06 9.99 5.82
CA ALA A 6 -23.01 9.01 6.02
C ALA A 6 -23.56 7.86 6.85
N ALA A 7 -23.50 6.63 6.32
CA ALA A 7 -23.77 5.44 7.09
C ALA A 7 -22.91 5.48 8.36
N ARG A 8 -23.54 5.35 9.53
CA ARG A 8 -22.81 5.17 10.78
C ARG A 8 -22.34 3.73 10.79
N ASP A 9 -21.08 3.51 10.44
CA ASP A 9 -20.44 2.20 10.64
C ASP A 9 -20.45 1.88 12.13
N GLU A 10 -21.00 0.71 12.50
CA GLU A 10 -20.73 0.14 13.81
C GLU A 10 -19.22 -0.05 13.95
N PRO A 11 -18.62 0.21 15.13
CA PRO A 11 -17.20 0.03 15.35
C PRO A 11 -16.83 -1.44 15.14
N GLN A 12 -16.26 -1.75 13.98
CA GLN A 12 -15.65 -3.05 13.74
C GLN A 12 -14.35 -3.10 14.54
N GLY A 13 -14.39 -3.77 15.70
CA GLY A 13 -13.19 -4.06 16.47
C GLY A 13 -12.20 -4.83 15.60
N VAL A 14 -11.04 -4.23 15.33
CA VAL A 14 -9.92 -4.94 14.71
C VAL A 14 -9.38 -5.91 15.76
N ASP A 15 -9.76 -7.17 15.68
CA ASP A 15 -9.14 -8.23 16.49
C ASP A 15 -7.66 -8.37 16.08
N PRO A 16 -6.70 -8.02 16.94
CA PRO A 16 -5.27 -8.11 16.63
C PRO A 16 -4.78 -9.55 16.45
N GLN A 17 -5.59 -10.56 16.77
CA GLN A 17 -5.26 -11.98 16.63
C GLN A 17 -5.96 -12.65 15.44
N SER A 18 -6.79 -11.93 14.68
CA SER A 18 -7.45 -12.51 13.49
C SER A 18 -6.39 -12.90 12.45
N PRO A 19 -6.34 -14.17 12.01
CA PRO A 19 -5.34 -14.60 11.05
C PRO A 19 -5.47 -13.76 9.78
N MET A 20 -4.37 -13.11 9.41
CA MET A 20 -4.14 -12.23 8.26
C MET A 20 -4.32 -12.94 6.89
N ARG A 21 -5.36 -13.76 6.76
CA ARG A 21 -5.55 -14.78 5.72
C ARG A 21 -6.66 -14.44 4.71
N ARG A 22 -7.25 -13.23 4.82
CA ARG A 22 -8.04 -12.55 3.77
C ARG A 22 -7.41 -11.17 3.57
N SER A 23 -6.28 -11.15 2.88
CA SER A 23 -5.14 -10.23 3.09
C SER A 23 -5.32 -8.75 2.70
N SER A 24 -6.52 -8.28 2.37
CA SER A 24 -6.75 -6.84 2.12
C SER A 24 -7.48 -6.13 3.27
N GLY A 25 -8.26 -6.86 4.10
CA GLY A 25 -9.11 -6.25 5.13
C GLY A 25 -10.18 -5.28 4.59
N ASP A 26 -10.28 -5.17 3.27
CA ASP A 26 -11.11 -4.23 2.54
C ASP A 26 -12.31 -4.99 1.97
N PRO A 27 -13.51 -4.86 2.57
CA PRO A 27 -14.67 -5.68 2.24
C PRO A 27 -15.45 -5.15 1.03
N GLN A 28 -14.94 -4.16 0.28
CA GLN A 28 -15.59 -3.73 -0.95
C GLN A 28 -15.75 -4.91 -1.91
N ASP A 29 -16.94 -5.08 -2.47
CA ASP A 29 -17.34 -6.28 -3.21
C ASP A 29 -16.44 -6.58 -4.42
N PHE A 30 -15.99 -5.55 -5.12
CA PHE A 30 -15.03 -5.69 -6.24
C PHE A 30 -13.61 -6.15 -5.85
N HIS A 31 -13.35 -6.38 -4.56
CA HIS A 31 -12.12 -7.01 -4.06
C HIS A 31 -12.29 -8.47 -3.62
N ILE A 32 -13.52 -8.91 -3.35
CA ILE A 32 -13.77 -10.18 -2.65
C ILE A 32 -14.78 -11.11 -3.32
N ASP A 33 -15.59 -10.60 -4.25
CA ASP A 33 -16.63 -11.36 -4.96
C ASP A 33 -16.48 -11.16 -6.47
N ALA A 34 -16.13 -12.24 -7.17
CA ALA A 34 -15.89 -12.21 -8.61
C ALA A 34 -17.14 -11.91 -9.42
N GLU A 35 -18.30 -12.44 -9.02
CA GLU A 35 -19.56 -12.23 -9.72
C GLU A 35 -20.04 -10.78 -9.54
N ALA A 36 -19.95 -10.26 -8.33
CA ALA A 36 -20.28 -8.85 -8.08
C ALA A 36 -19.34 -7.91 -8.84
N ALA A 37 -18.05 -8.25 -8.94
CA ALA A 37 -17.03 -7.44 -9.60
C ALA A 37 -17.20 -7.35 -11.13
N GLU A 38 -17.75 -8.37 -11.79
CA GLU A 38 -18.05 -8.35 -13.23
C GLU A 38 -18.99 -7.20 -13.61
N ALA A 39 -19.95 -6.88 -12.73
CA ALA A 39 -20.88 -5.78 -12.92
C ALA A 39 -20.30 -4.40 -12.55
N ARG A 40 -19.06 -4.32 -12.03
CA ARG A 40 -18.42 -3.06 -11.61
C ARG A 40 -17.49 -2.50 -12.69
N HIS A 41 -16.95 -1.31 -12.42
CA HIS A 41 -16.12 -0.54 -13.36
C HIS A 41 -14.92 -1.31 -13.94
N PHE A 42 -14.28 -2.17 -13.14
CA PHE A 42 -13.07 -2.90 -13.57
C PHE A 42 -13.37 -4.21 -14.31
N GLY A 43 -14.63 -4.65 -14.36
CA GLY A 43 -15.06 -5.86 -15.05
C GLY A 43 -14.47 -7.16 -14.47
N GLY A 44 -14.18 -7.19 -13.17
CA GLY A 44 -13.58 -8.33 -12.48
C GLY A 44 -12.83 -7.92 -11.21
N ILE A 45 -12.34 -8.92 -10.45
CA ILE A 45 -11.60 -8.70 -9.20
C ILE A 45 -10.32 -7.91 -9.47
N VAL A 46 -10.11 -6.89 -8.64
CA VAL A 46 -8.86 -6.16 -8.54
C VAL A 46 -8.39 -6.15 -7.09
N ALA A 47 -7.09 -6.06 -6.84
CA ALA A 47 -6.60 -5.92 -5.48
C ALA A 47 -6.94 -4.53 -4.90
N SER A 48 -7.20 -4.47 -3.59
CA SER A 48 -7.31 -3.20 -2.86
C SER A 48 -6.02 -2.40 -2.95
N GLY A 49 -6.14 -1.08 -2.97
CA GLY A 49 -4.99 -0.18 -2.90
C GLY A 49 -4.16 -0.42 -1.63
N LEU A 50 -4.82 -0.70 -0.49
CA LEU A 50 -4.15 -1.03 0.77
C LEU A 50 -3.37 -2.35 0.67
N HIS A 51 -3.96 -3.37 0.02
CA HIS A 51 -3.27 -4.62 -0.24
C HIS A 51 -2.04 -4.41 -1.14
N THR A 52 -2.18 -3.58 -2.17
CA THR A 52 -1.10 -3.23 -3.09
C THR A 52 0.06 -2.54 -2.37
N ILE A 53 -0.23 -1.62 -1.44
CA ILE A 53 0.78 -1.01 -0.57
C ILE A 53 1.44 -2.08 0.32
N GLY A 54 0.65 -3.00 0.90
CA GLY A 54 1.17 -4.09 1.73
C GLY A 54 2.12 -5.02 0.98
N VAL A 55 1.81 -5.34 -0.29
CA VAL A 55 2.70 -6.11 -1.17
C VAL A 55 4.00 -5.35 -1.44
N TYR A 56 3.92 -4.06 -1.79
CA TYR A 56 5.11 -3.22 -1.95
C TYR A 56 5.96 -3.20 -0.67
N GLN A 57 5.34 -2.98 0.50
CA GLN A 57 6.04 -2.91 1.77
C GLN A 57 6.75 -4.23 2.09
N ARG A 58 6.12 -5.38 1.80
CA ARG A 58 6.76 -6.70 1.96
C ARG A 58 7.99 -6.83 1.06
N LEU A 59 7.90 -6.43 -0.21
CA LEU A 59 9.03 -6.48 -1.15
C LEU A 59 10.17 -5.57 -0.68
N ALA A 60 9.86 -4.32 -0.32
CA ALA A 60 10.85 -3.36 0.17
C ALA A 60 11.55 -3.85 1.44
N ALA A 61 10.81 -4.45 2.38
CA ALA A 61 11.35 -5.04 3.60
C ALA A 61 12.31 -6.20 3.32
N LEU A 62 11.91 -7.17 2.50
CA LEU A 62 12.71 -8.34 2.18
C LEU A 62 14.00 -8.00 1.42
N CYS A 63 13.96 -6.99 0.55
CA CYS A 63 15.11 -6.63 -0.28
C CYS A 63 16.06 -5.65 0.41
N HIS A 64 15.53 -4.61 1.07
CA HIS A 64 16.34 -3.49 1.55
C HIS A 64 16.04 -3.06 2.99
N LEU A 65 14.77 -2.76 3.33
CA LEU A 65 14.47 -2.05 4.57
C LEU A 65 14.80 -2.85 5.84
N ASN A 66 14.73 -4.19 5.81
CA ASN A 66 15.17 -5.01 6.96
C ASN A 66 16.70 -4.97 7.21
N ARG A 67 17.47 -4.42 6.26
CA ARG A 67 18.91 -4.19 6.43
C ARG A 67 19.21 -2.79 6.99
N TRP A 68 18.19 -1.94 7.10
CA TRP A 68 18.29 -0.61 7.69
C TRP A 68 17.81 -0.67 9.14
N LYS A 69 18.32 0.22 9.99
CA LYS A 69 17.82 0.37 11.35
C LYS A 69 16.58 1.27 11.35
N VAL A 70 15.51 0.82 10.70
CA VAL A 70 14.24 1.54 10.60
C VAL A 70 13.59 1.63 11.98
N ILE A 71 13.23 2.85 12.39
CA ILE A 71 12.43 3.11 13.59
C ILE A 71 10.95 3.02 13.23
N ALA A 72 10.52 3.80 12.24
CA ALA A 72 9.12 3.84 11.79
C ALA A 72 8.99 4.57 10.44
N GLY A 73 7.91 4.27 9.71
CA GLY A 73 7.43 5.16 8.65
C GLY A 73 6.79 6.42 9.26
N ARG A 74 7.06 7.59 8.69
CA ARG A 74 6.53 8.89 9.15
C ARG A 74 5.30 9.34 8.38
N GLY A 75 5.19 8.95 7.11
CA GLY A 75 4.09 9.35 6.26
C GLY A 75 4.28 8.87 4.84
N ILE A 76 3.18 8.86 4.10
CA ILE A 76 3.11 8.58 2.67
C ILE A 76 2.39 9.78 2.04
N ARG A 77 2.92 10.28 0.93
CA ARG A 77 2.35 11.36 0.11
C ARG A 77 2.46 11.00 -1.37
N ASP A 78 1.78 11.75 -2.23
CA ASP A 78 1.77 11.55 -3.68
C ASP A 78 1.44 10.09 -4.06
N LEU A 79 0.49 9.49 -3.33
CA LEU A 79 0.07 8.10 -3.51
C LEU A 79 -0.85 8.00 -4.71
N HIS A 80 -0.46 7.19 -5.70
CA HIS A 80 -1.20 6.95 -6.92
C HIS A 80 -1.29 5.45 -7.21
N PHE A 81 -2.45 5.05 -7.76
CA PHE A 81 -2.70 3.70 -8.29
C PHE A 81 -3.04 3.81 -9.79
N PRO A 82 -2.05 3.93 -10.68
CA PRO A 82 -2.32 4.25 -12.09
C PRO A 82 -3.08 3.15 -12.83
N ARG A 83 -2.98 1.90 -12.36
CA ARG A 83 -3.64 0.72 -12.92
C ARG A 83 -4.06 -0.23 -11.81
N PRO A 84 -5.18 -0.96 -11.98
CA PRO A 84 -5.57 -2.00 -11.04
C PRO A 84 -4.60 -3.18 -11.11
N VAL A 85 -4.27 -3.74 -9.96
CA VAL A 85 -3.58 -5.03 -9.85
C VAL A 85 -4.62 -6.14 -9.95
N ARG A 86 -4.37 -7.16 -10.78
CA ARG A 86 -5.27 -8.29 -10.99
C ARG A 86 -4.70 -9.60 -10.43
N PRO A 87 -5.57 -10.59 -10.13
CA PRO A 87 -5.10 -11.93 -9.83
C PRO A 87 -4.17 -12.47 -10.93
N GLY A 88 -3.01 -12.98 -10.52
CA GLY A 88 -1.99 -13.50 -11.43
C GLY A 88 -0.91 -12.50 -11.85
N ASP A 89 -1.08 -11.20 -11.56
CA ASP A 89 -0.02 -10.22 -11.82
C ASP A 89 1.25 -10.55 -11.01
N VAL A 90 2.40 -10.43 -11.67
CA VAL A 90 3.71 -10.55 -11.03
C VAL A 90 4.26 -9.16 -10.78
N LEU A 91 4.43 -8.80 -9.52
CA LEU A 91 4.77 -7.43 -9.14
C LEU A 91 6.27 -7.29 -8.81
N THR A 92 6.88 -6.24 -9.35
CA THR A 92 8.27 -5.86 -9.05
C THR A 92 8.29 -4.47 -8.43
N GLY A 93 8.86 -4.36 -7.22
CA GLY A 93 8.94 -3.11 -6.47
C GLY A 93 10.33 -2.49 -6.54
N SER A 94 10.41 -1.17 -6.59
CA SER A 94 11.66 -0.41 -6.49
C SER A 94 11.44 0.90 -5.75
N PHE A 95 12.53 1.46 -5.22
CA PHE A 95 12.54 2.82 -4.71
C PHE A 95 13.89 3.49 -4.95
N THR A 96 13.88 4.81 -4.93
CA THR A 96 15.08 5.65 -4.92
C THR A 96 15.08 6.50 -3.66
N ILE A 97 16.25 6.68 -3.04
CA ILE A 97 16.42 7.66 -1.96
C ILE A 97 16.48 9.03 -2.63
N GLU A 98 15.45 9.84 -2.40
CA GLU A 98 15.38 11.21 -2.92
C GLU A 98 16.14 12.19 -2.01
N ALA A 99 16.01 12.02 -0.69
CA ALA A 99 16.65 12.89 0.29
C ALA A 99 16.99 12.15 1.58
N ILE A 100 18.05 12.61 2.25
CA ILE A 100 18.39 12.23 3.63
C ILE A 100 18.50 13.52 4.43
N ARG A 101 17.63 13.69 5.42
CA ARG A 101 17.69 14.78 6.37
C ARG A 101 18.19 14.26 7.70
N ALA A 102 19.43 14.60 8.03
CA ALA A 102 20.00 14.24 9.30
C ALA A 102 19.28 14.95 10.46
N THR A 103 18.97 14.23 11.52
CA THR A 103 18.58 14.88 12.79
C THR A 103 19.69 14.69 13.81
N ARG A 104 20.06 15.77 14.50
CA ARG A 104 21.24 15.80 15.38
C ARG A 104 21.12 14.88 16.61
N THR A 105 19.92 14.37 16.93
CA THR A 105 19.66 13.66 18.19
C THR A 105 18.72 12.46 18.08
N ALA A 106 17.91 12.32 17.02
CA ALA A 106 16.81 11.35 16.99
C ALA A 106 16.89 10.30 15.87
N GLY A 107 17.87 10.39 14.97
CA GLY A 107 17.97 9.55 13.76
C GLY A 107 17.74 10.36 12.48
N ASP A 108 17.95 9.76 11.31
CA ASP A 108 17.81 10.44 10.03
C ASP A 108 16.44 10.18 9.41
N VAL A 109 15.91 11.15 8.68
CA VAL A 109 14.71 10.96 7.86
C VAL A 109 15.14 10.74 6.42
N VAL A 110 14.79 9.57 5.88
CA VAL A 110 15.06 9.18 4.49
C VAL A 110 13.77 9.28 3.70
N THR A 111 13.76 10.10 2.65
CA THR A 111 12.64 10.22 1.71
C THR A 111 12.84 9.24 0.56
N LEU A 112 11.84 8.39 0.32
CA LEU A 112 11.85 7.34 -0.70
C LEU A 112 10.80 7.63 -1.76
N VAL A 113 11.20 7.70 -3.03
CA VAL A 113 10.29 7.69 -4.17
C VAL A 113 10.17 6.26 -4.67
N SER A 114 8.96 5.71 -4.55
CA SER A 114 8.69 4.28 -4.65
C SER A 114 7.76 3.97 -5.82
N ARG A 115 7.99 2.85 -6.50
CA ARG A 115 7.14 2.36 -7.59
C ARG A 115 6.93 0.84 -7.48
N LEU A 116 5.74 0.41 -7.86
CA LEU A 116 5.42 -1.00 -8.12
C LEU A 116 4.96 -1.12 -9.57
N VAL A 117 5.49 -2.12 -10.28
CA VAL A 117 5.10 -2.44 -11.66
C VAL A 117 4.63 -3.88 -11.77
N ASN A 118 3.79 -4.18 -12.76
CA ASN A 118 3.42 -5.54 -13.14
C ASN A 118 4.49 -6.19 -14.05
N GLN A 119 4.20 -7.40 -14.55
CA GLN A 119 5.05 -8.18 -15.46
C GLN A 119 5.36 -7.48 -16.80
N GLU A 120 4.54 -6.50 -17.20
CA GLU A 120 4.73 -5.73 -18.44
C GLU A 120 5.53 -4.45 -18.20
N GLY A 121 5.95 -4.17 -16.96
CA GLY A 121 6.61 -2.93 -16.57
C GLY A 121 5.65 -1.75 -16.35
N ASP A 122 4.35 -2.00 -16.40
CA ASP A 122 3.31 -1.00 -16.26
C ASP A 122 3.15 -0.58 -14.78
N PRO A 123 3.10 0.72 -14.46
CA PRO A 123 2.99 1.20 -13.08
C PRO A 123 1.60 0.89 -12.49
N VAL A 124 1.60 0.27 -11.31
CA VAL A 124 0.39 -0.03 -10.51
C VAL A 124 0.37 0.71 -9.17
N LEU A 125 1.53 1.14 -8.68
CA LEU A 125 1.68 2.00 -7.50
C LEU A 125 2.80 3.00 -7.74
N ALA A 126 2.58 4.25 -7.35
CA ALA A 126 3.63 5.24 -7.15
C ALA A 126 3.38 5.99 -5.84
N MET A 127 4.41 6.25 -5.05
CA MET A 127 4.27 7.04 -3.83
C MET A 127 5.61 7.61 -3.37
N THR A 128 5.54 8.65 -2.54
CA THR A 128 6.69 9.15 -1.78
C THR A 128 6.46 8.83 -0.31
N SER A 129 7.45 8.26 0.37
CA SER A 129 7.36 7.95 1.80
C SER A 129 8.57 8.46 2.57
N ASP A 130 8.33 8.92 3.79
CA ASP A 130 9.39 9.29 4.73
C ASP A 130 9.58 8.18 5.75
N VAL A 131 10.82 7.73 5.91
CA VAL A 131 11.19 6.68 6.87
C VAL A 131 12.20 7.23 7.85
N HIS A 132 11.94 7.02 9.14
CA HIS A 132 12.88 7.37 10.20
C HIS A 132 13.82 6.21 10.44
N VAL A 133 15.13 6.46 10.40
CA VAL A 133 16.18 5.46 10.61
C VAL A 133 17.15 5.93 11.69
N THR A 134 17.79 5.01 12.41
CA THR A 134 18.90 5.35 13.32
C THR A 134 20.26 5.04 12.68
N HIS A 135 21.32 5.64 13.22
CA HIS A 135 22.71 5.39 12.87
C HIS A 135 23.12 3.93 13.18
#